data_AF-A0A7M3WWF7-F1
#
_entry.id   AF-A0A7M3WWF7-F1
#
_cell.length_a   1.000
_cell.length_b   1.000
_cell.length_c   1.000
_cell.angle_alpha   90.00
_cell.angle_beta   90.00
_cell.angle_gamma   90.00
#
_symmetry.space_group_name_H-M   'P 1'
#
loop_
_entity.id
_entity.type
_entity.pdbx_description
1 polymer ?
#
loop_
_entity_poly.entity_id
_entity_poly.type
_entity_poly.pdbx_seq_one_letter_code
_entity_poly.pdbx_strand_id
1 'polypeptide(L)'
;QAANGEVAIAVGSDAQWAKLVAALELSLPEGADWATNPGRVTDRDRVEACVAQAVAGLSRAEVEARLVGVPCAPVNRILEALDDAQAKASGARIETDGVPHVASPHRFHT
;
A
#
# COMPACT_ATOMS: atom_id res chain seq x y z
N GLN A 1 8.05 6.59 1.53
CA GLN A 1 7.52 7.63 2.43
C GLN A 1 6.70 8.59 1.59
N ALA A 2 5.44 8.82 1.95
CA ALA A 2 4.59 9.85 1.37
C ALA A 2 4.58 11.09 2.28
N ALA A 3 4.03 12.22 1.84
CA ALA A 3 4.10 13.50 2.53
C ALA A 3 3.47 13.50 3.94
N ASN A 4 2.51 12.62 4.19
CA ASN A 4 1.78 12.53 5.46
C ASN A 4 1.73 11.11 6.05
N GLY A 5 2.75 10.29 5.75
CA GLY A 5 2.93 8.96 6.34
C GLY A 5 3.41 7.91 5.35
N GLU A 6 3.28 6.65 5.72
CA GLU A 6 3.75 5.52 4.93
C GLU A 6 2.62 4.90 4.10
N VAL A 7 2.97 4.42 2.91
CA VAL A 7 2.09 3.64 2.03
C VAL A 7 2.84 2.36 1.67
N ALA A 8 2.19 1.22 1.88
CA ALA A 8 2.66 -0.05 1.36
C ALA A 8 2.19 -0.20 -0.09
N ILE A 9 3.12 -0.49 -1.01
CA ILE A 9 2.84 -0.73 -2.43
C ILE A 9 3.33 -2.13 -2.76
N ALA A 10 2.44 -2.99 -3.26
CA ALA A 10 2.75 -4.37 -3.60
C ALA A 10 2.71 -4.59 -5.12
N VAL A 11 3.89 -4.77 -5.71
CA VAL A 11 4.06 -5.08 -7.13
C VAL A 11 4.63 -6.49 -7.26
N GLY A 12 3.76 -7.46 -7.58
CA GLY A 12 4.09 -8.87 -7.69
C GLY A 12 4.30 -9.37 -9.13
N SER A 13 4.05 -8.55 -10.15
CA SER A 13 4.21 -8.94 -11.56
C SER A 13 4.72 -7.80 -12.45
N ASP A 14 5.25 -8.16 -13.61
CA ASP A 14 5.74 -7.20 -14.61
C ASP A 14 4.61 -6.33 -15.17
N ALA A 15 3.40 -6.87 -15.28
CA ALA A 15 2.21 -6.11 -15.66
C ALA A 15 1.81 -5.07 -14.59
N GLN A 16 1.93 -5.40 -13.31
CA GLN A 16 1.71 -4.44 -12.22
C GLN A 16 2.80 -3.37 -12.19
N TRP A 17 4.06 -3.76 -12.49
CA TRP A 17 5.16 -2.81 -12.60
C TRP A 17 4.91 -1.79 -13.72
N ALA A 18 4.54 -2.24 -14.92
CA ALA A 18 4.22 -1.34 -16.03
C ALA A 18 3.08 -0.36 -15.68
N LYS A 19 2.05 -0.83 -14.96
CA LYS A 19 0.97 0.04 -14.46
C LYS A 19 1.47 1.06 -13.44
N LEU A 20 2.34 0.66 -12.51
CA LEU A 20 2.92 1.56 -11.52
C LEU A 20 3.78 2.63 -12.20
N VAL A 21 4.62 2.25 -13.16
CA VAL A 21 5.46 3.18 -13.94
C VAL A 21 4.59 4.22 -14.64
N ALA A 22 3.50 3.78 -15.28
CA ALA A 22 2.57 4.69 -15.95
C ALA A 22 1.82 5.60 -14.96
N ALA A 23 1.33 5.05 -13.84
CA ALA A 23 0.54 5.78 -12.85
C ALA A 23 1.34 6.83 -12.07
N LEU A 24 2.63 6.58 -11.85
CA LEU A 24 3.53 7.51 -11.14
C LEU A 24 4.45 8.30 -12.09
N GLU A 25 4.29 8.12 -13.41
CA GLU A 25 5.10 8.78 -14.44
C GLU A 25 6.62 8.60 -14.19
N LEU A 26 7.04 7.38 -13.82
CA LEU A 26 8.41 7.14 -13.40
C LEU A 26 9.40 7.32 -14.57
N SER A 27 10.44 8.10 -14.34
CA SER A 27 11.60 8.15 -15.22
C SER A 27 12.52 6.97 -14.90
N LEU A 28 12.57 5.99 -15.80
CA LEU A 28 13.40 4.81 -15.63
C LEU A 28 14.83 5.11 -16.10
N PRO A 29 15.87 4.72 -15.32
CA PRO A 29 17.24 4.88 -15.76
C PRO A 29 17.52 4.11 -17.06
N GLU A 30 18.29 4.69 -17.96
CA GLU A 30 18.73 4.01 -19.17
C GLU A 30 19.55 2.75 -18.82
N GLY A 31 19.29 1.65 -19.54
CA GLY A 31 19.95 0.36 -19.32
C GLY A 31 19.48 -0.42 -18.08
N ALA A 32 18.49 0.07 -17.33
CA ALA A 32 17.91 -0.67 -16.22
C ALA A 32 17.00 -1.82 -16.71
N ASP A 33 17.25 -3.05 -16.26
CA ASP A 33 16.39 -4.21 -16.54
C ASP A 33 15.18 -4.29 -15.59
N TRP A 34 14.43 -3.19 -15.46
CA TRP A 34 13.29 -3.16 -14.52
C TRP A 34 11.99 -3.70 -15.14
N ALA A 35 12.01 -4.09 -16.42
CA ALA A 35 10.89 -4.72 -17.09
C ALA A 35 10.54 -6.08 -16.44
N THR A 36 11.53 -6.79 -15.92
CA THR A 36 11.36 -8.13 -15.31
C THR A 36 11.49 -8.09 -13.80
N ASN A 37 10.80 -9.00 -13.11
CA ASN A 37 10.92 -9.12 -11.66
C ASN A 37 12.35 -9.43 -11.18
N PRO A 38 13.10 -10.37 -11.79
CA PRO A 38 14.49 -10.62 -11.39
C PRO A 38 15.38 -9.38 -11.51
N GLY A 39 15.22 -8.59 -12.57
CA GLY A 39 15.99 -7.36 -12.73
C GLY A 39 15.63 -6.30 -11.68
N ARG A 40 14.34 -6.15 -11.35
CA ARG A 40 13.91 -5.28 -10.21
C ARG A 40 14.41 -5.76 -8.85
N VAL A 41 14.47 -7.08 -8.63
CA VAL A 41 15.00 -7.65 -7.38
C VAL A 41 16.50 -7.40 -7.27
N THR A 42 17.23 -7.58 -8.38
CA THR A 42 18.68 -7.33 -8.44
C THR A 42 19.00 -5.86 -8.17
N ASP A 43 18.18 -4.94 -8.65
CA ASP A 43 18.37 -3.48 -8.52
C ASP A 43 17.43 -2.84 -7.49
N ARG A 44 17.09 -3.59 -6.43
CA ARG A 44 16.06 -3.26 -5.43
C ARG A 44 16.17 -1.84 -4.89
N ASP A 45 17.37 -1.45 -4.43
CA ASP A 45 17.58 -0.15 -3.78
C ASP A 45 17.30 1.02 -4.73
N ARG A 46 17.69 0.90 -6.00
CA ARG A 46 17.44 1.94 -7.02
C ARG A 46 15.97 1.97 -7.43
N VAL A 47 15.31 0.82 -7.53
CA VAL A 47 13.87 0.72 -7.75
C VAL A 47 13.11 1.42 -6.62
N GLU A 48 13.44 1.10 -5.37
CA GLU A 48 12.79 1.70 -4.20
C GLU A 48 13.01 3.21 -4.13
N ALA A 49 14.24 3.68 -4.39
CA ALA A 49 14.55 5.10 -4.44
C ALA A 49 13.73 5.83 -5.52
N CYS A 50 13.60 5.24 -6.72
CA CYS A 50 12.82 5.80 -7.82
C CYS A 50 11.33 5.93 -7.45
N VAL A 51 10.73 4.88 -6.90
CA VAL A 51 9.33 4.90 -6.46
C VAL A 51 9.14 5.88 -5.30
N ALA A 52 10.04 5.86 -4.31
CA ALA A 52 9.99 6.74 -3.15
C ALA A 52 10.04 8.22 -3.56
N GLN A 53 10.90 8.58 -4.51
CA GLN A 53 10.99 9.94 -5.04
C GLN A 53 9.67 10.39 -5.68
N ALA A 54 9.01 9.52 -6.44
CA ALA A 54 7.75 9.84 -7.10
C ALA A 54 6.57 10.01 -6.13
N VAL A 55 6.57 9.28 -5.00
CA VAL A 55 5.49 9.39 -4.00
C VAL A 55 5.75 10.41 -2.89
N ALA A 56 6.98 10.89 -2.72
CA ALA A 56 7.37 11.73 -1.59
C ALA A 56 6.55 13.03 -1.44
N GLY A 57 6.15 13.64 -2.57
CA GLY A 57 5.34 14.86 -2.59
C GLY A 57 3.83 14.64 -2.47
N LEU A 58 3.37 13.38 -2.43
CA LEU A 58 1.96 13.01 -2.41
C LEU A 58 1.52 12.64 -1.01
N SER A 59 0.29 12.94 -0.65
CA SER A 59 -0.35 12.33 0.52
C SER A 59 -0.64 10.84 0.28
N ARG A 60 -0.82 10.07 1.36
CA ARG A 60 -1.20 8.64 1.29
C ARG A 60 -2.44 8.43 0.41
N ALA A 61 -3.44 9.29 0.56
CA ALA A 61 -4.68 9.24 -0.22
C ALA A 61 -4.47 9.54 -1.71
N GLU A 62 -3.58 10.48 -2.06
CA GLU A 62 -3.23 10.74 -3.46
C GLU A 62 -2.47 9.58 -4.10
N VAL A 63 -1.60 8.90 -3.33
CA VAL A 63 -0.92 7.68 -3.79
C VAL A 63 -1.96 6.60 -4.11
N GLU A 64 -2.90 6.34 -3.20
CA GLU A 64 -3.98 5.37 -3.43
C GLU A 64 -4.84 5.73 -4.64
N ALA A 65 -5.19 7.01 -4.81
CA ALA A 65 -5.98 7.48 -5.93
C ALA A 65 -5.25 7.36 -7.28
N ARG A 66 -3.92 7.48 -7.31
CA ARG A 66 -3.12 7.32 -8.54
C ARG A 66 -2.88 5.86 -8.88
N LEU A 67 -2.67 5.01 -7.89
CA LEU A 67 -2.29 3.61 -8.07
C LEU A 67 -3.50 2.67 -8.28
N VAL A 68 -4.58 3.15 -8.89
CA VAL A 68 -5.74 2.30 -9.22
C VAL A 68 -5.30 1.13 -10.10
N GLY A 69 -5.53 -0.09 -9.63
CA GLY A 69 -5.12 -1.32 -10.31
C GLY A 69 -3.71 -1.81 -9.98
N VAL A 70 -3.00 -1.11 -9.10
CA VAL A 70 -1.79 -1.59 -8.41
C VAL A 70 -2.10 -1.71 -6.92
N PRO A 71 -1.94 -2.88 -6.28
CA PRO A 71 -2.24 -3.04 -4.87
C PRO A 71 -1.42 -2.08 -3.99
N CYS A 72 -2.10 -1.20 -3.26
CA CYS A 72 -1.48 -0.31 -2.28
C CYS A 72 -2.46 -0.01 -1.13
N ALA A 73 -1.91 0.37 0.02
CA ALA A 73 -2.68 0.76 1.21
C ALA A 73 -1.83 1.64 2.15
N PRO A 74 -2.44 2.54 2.94
CA PRO A 74 -1.73 3.28 3.97
C PRO A 74 -1.23 2.33 5.06
N VAL A 75 -0.06 2.61 5.60
CA VAL A 75 0.38 1.98 6.84
C VAL A 75 -0.29 2.72 7.98
N ASN A 76 -1.33 2.10 8.54
CA ASN A 76 -2.15 2.68 9.59
C ASN A 76 -1.54 2.43 10.98
N ARG A 77 -1.63 3.44 11.86
CA ARG A 77 -1.42 3.24 13.30
C ARG A 77 -2.58 2.43 13.88
N ILE A 78 -2.39 1.88 15.08
CA ILE A 78 -3.39 1.00 15.72
C ILE A 78 -4.79 1.63 15.75
N LEU A 79 -4.91 2.89 16.20
CA LEU A 79 -6.22 3.56 16.27
C LEU A 79 -6.82 3.82 14.89
N GLU A 80 -5.99 4.20 13.90
CA GLU A 80 -6.44 4.39 12.51
C GLU A 80 -6.97 3.07 11.92
N ALA A 81 -6.29 1.95 12.20
CA ALA A 81 -6.72 0.62 11.78
C ALA A 81 -8.02 0.17 12.46
N LEU A 82 -8.21 0.47 13.75
CA LEU A 82 -9.45 0.13 14.47
C LEU A 82 -10.65 1.00 14.06
N ASP A 83 -10.39 2.23 13.61
CA ASP A 83 -11.40 3.17 13.14
C ASP A 83 -11.64 3.12 11.61
N ASP A 84 -10.91 2.26 10.90
CA ASP A 84 -11.06 2.07 9.46
C ASP A 84 -12.46 1.56 9.08
N ALA A 85 -12.91 1.91 7.87
CA ALA A 85 -14.22 1.52 7.36
C ALA A 85 -14.40 -0.02 7.36
N GLN A 86 -13.36 -0.77 7.01
CA GLN A 86 -13.41 -2.24 7.00
C GLN A 86 -13.39 -2.82 8.41
N ALA A 87 -12.66 -2.22 9.35
CA ALA A 87 -12.68 -2.63 10.75
C ALA A 87 -14.08 -2.46 11.37
N LYS A 88 -14.75 -1.34 11.08
CA LYS A 88 -16.14 -1.09 11.48
C LYS A 88 -17.11 -2.07 10.82
N ALA A 89 -17.02 -2.25 9.50
CA ALA A 89 -17.90 -3.14 8.75
C ALA A 89 -17.76 -4.61 9.18
N SER A 90 -16.55 -5.04 9.53
CA SER A 90 -16.28 -6.41 10.01
C SER A 90 -16.64 -6.62 11.49
N GLY A 91 -16.98 -5.57 12.24
CA GLY A 91 -17.20 -5.67 13.69
C GLY A 91 -15.93 -6.02 14.46
N ALA A 92 -14.78 -5.51 14.01
CA ALA A 92 -13.47 -5.83 14.59
C ALA A 92 -13.28 -5.28 16.01
N ARG A 93 -14.00 -4.22 16.38
CA ARG A 93 -13.99 -3.62 17.72
C ARG A 93 -15.37 -3.77 18.34
N ILE A 94 -15.41 -4.35 19.54
CA ILE A 94 -16.62 -4.55 20.34
C ILE A 94 -16.41 -4.01 21.76
N GLU A 95 -17.48 -3.94 22.53
CA GLU A 95 -17.48 -3.54 23.93
C GLU A 95 -18.17 -4.62 24.77
N THR A 96 -17.63 -4.93 25.94
CA THR A 96 -18.26 -5.82 26.94
C THR A 96 -18.09 -5.18 28.30
N ASP A 97 -19.20 -5.01 29.03
CA ASP A 97 -19.26 -4.33 30.33
C ASP A 97 -18.56 -2.96 30.35
N GLY A 98 -18.69 -2.18 29.27
CA GLY A 98 -18.07 -0.85 29.14
C GLY A 98 -16.60 -0.84 28.73
N VAL A 99 -16.00 -2.02 28.46
CA VAL A 99 -14.58 -2.14 28.09
C VAL A 99 -14.42 -2.44 26.61
N PRO A 100 -13.82 -1.53 25.81
CA PRO A 100 -13.60 -1.76 24.39
C PRO A 100 -12.44 -2.72 24.13
N HIS A 101 -12.61 -3.65 23.20
CA HIS A 101 -11.58 -4.63 22.81
C HIS A 101 -11.78 -5.16 21.40
N VAL A 102 -10.81 -5.93 20.91
CA VAL A 102 -10.82 -6.55 19.58
C VAL A 102 -11.65 -7.83 19.61
N ALA A 103 -12.57 -7.99 18.67
CA ALA A 103 -13.39 -9.18 18.51
C ALA A 103 -12.58 -10.35 17.91
N SER A 104 -13.06 -11.59 18.14
CA SER A 104 -12.61 -12.75 17.37
C SER A 104 -12.82 -12.51 15.88
N PRO A 105 -11.86 -12.84 14.99
CA PRO A 105 -12.03 -12.68 13.54
C PRO A 105 -12.87 -13.81 12.91
N HIS A 106 -13.15 -14.89 13.65
CA HIS A 106 -13.93 -16.01 13.12
C HIS A 106 -15.40 -15.62 12.94
N ARG A 107 -15.98 -15.96 11.77
CA ARG A 107 -17.39 -15.75 11.44
C ARG A 107 -18.00 -17.09 11.07
N PHE A 108 -18.98 -17.53 11.84
CA PHE A 108 -19.72 -18.77 11.60
C PHE A 108 -21.07 -18.41 10.99
N HIS A 109 -21.39 -19.02 9.85
CA HIS A 109 -22.66 -18.82 9.15
C HIS A 109 -23.44 -20.13 9.22
N THR A 110 -24.74 -20.05 9.46
CA THR A 110 -25.67 -21.19 9.52
C THR A 110 -26.15 -21.57 8.13
#